data_AF-W9H7D9-F1
#
_entry.id   AF-W9H7D9-F1
#
_cell.length_a   1.000
_cell.length_b   1.000
_cell.length_c   1.000
_cell.angle_alpha   90.00
_cell.angle_beta   90.00
_cell.angle_gamma   90.00
#
_symmetry.space_group_name_H-M   'P 1'
#
loop_
_entity.id
_entity.type
_entity.pdbx_description
1 polymer ?
#
loop_
_entity_poly.entity_id
_entity_poly.type
_entity_poly.pdbx_seq_one_letter_code
_entity_poly.pdbx_strand_id
1 'polypeptide(L)' 'MGWISGIAVYFVVWWTVLFAVLPWGSHAPERAEPGMADGAPAKPRIGLKFAVTTAVSAVIWLLIHLTVTSGLISFRT' A
#
# COMPACT_ATOMS: atom_id res chain seq x y z
N MET A 1 15.38 4.07 -14.24
CA MET A 1 15.80 3.16 -13.14
C MET A 1 16.06 1.78 -13.73
N GLY A 2 16.95 0.98 -13.13
CA GLY A 2 17.10 -0.43 -13.51
C GLY A 2 15.87 -1.26 -13.11
N TRP A 3 15.64 -2.40 -13.78
CA TRP A 3 14.48 -3.27 -13.54
C TRP A 3 14.39 -3.78 -12.10
N ILE A 4 15.52 -4.24 -11.55
CA ILE A 4 15.60 -4.74 -10.16
C ILE A 4 15.23 -3.64 -9.17
N SER A 5 15.85 -2.46 -9.30
CA SER A 5 15.57 -1.32 -8.44
C SER A 5 14.13 -0.83 -8.58
N GLY A 6 13.57 -0.84 -9.80
CA GLY A 6 12.18 -0.49 -10.05
C GLY A 6 11.20 -1.40 -9.30
N ILE A 7 11.40 -2.72 -9.40
CA ILE A 7 10.57 -3.72 -8.69
C ILE A 7 10.73 -3.58 -7.17
N ALA A 8 11.96 -3.41 -6.68
CA ALA A 8 12.21 -3.24 -5.24
C ALA A 8 11.50 -2.00 -4.67
N VAL A 9 11.58 -0.86 -5.36
CA VAL A 9 10.88 0.36 -4.96
C VAL A 9 9.36 0.16 -5.00
N TYR A 10 8.83 -0.48 -6.05
CA TYR A 10 7.41 -0.79 -6.12
C TYR A 10 6.96 -1.64 -4.92
N PHE A 11 7.73 -2.69 -4.57
CA PHE A 11 7.43 -3.56 -3.45
C PHE A 11 7.41 -2.82 -2.11
N VAL A 12 8.41 -1.96 -1.86
CA VAL A 12 8.47 -1.14 -0.64
C VAL A 12 7.28 -0.18 -0.58
N VAL A 13 7.00 0.54 -1.66
CA VAL A 13 5.85 1.46 -1.75
C VAL A 13 4.54 0.70 -1.52
N TRP A 14 4.35 -0.44 -2.18
CA TRP A 14 3.17 -1.29 -2.03
C TRP A 14 2.98 -1.72 -0.59
N TRP A 15 4.05 -2.15 0.10
CA TRP A 15 4.00 -2.56 1.51
C TRP A 15 3.63 -1.39 2.44
N THR A 16 4.21 -0.21 2.22
CA THR A 16 3.85 1.01 2.97
C THR A 16 2.39 1.39 2.74
N VAL A 17 1.91 1.36 1.50
CA VAL A 17 0.51 1.66 1.17
C VAL A 17 -0.43 0.64 1.81
N LEU A 18 -0.10 -0.65 1.80
CA LEU A 18 -0.93 -1.68 2.43
C LEU A 18 -1.22 -1.35 3.89
N PHE A 19 -0.20 -0.98 4.65
CA PHE A 19 -0.36 -0.57 6.06
C PHE A 19 -1.12 0.74 6.22
N ALA A 20 -0.97 1.68 5.29
CA ALA A 20 -1.75 2.92 5.30
C ALA A 20 -3.24 2.69 5.01
N VAL A 21 -3.57 1.71 4.15
CA VAL A 21 -4.94 1.36 3.72
C VAL A 21 -5.66 0.43 4.71
N LEU A 22 -4.91 -0.40 5.43
CA LEU A 22 -5.43 -1.36 6.42
C LEU A 22 -6.45 -0.79 7.43
N PRO A 23 -6.26 0.41 8.04
CA PRO A 23 -7.23 0.97 8.99
C PRO A 23 -8.52 1.48 8.34
N TRP A 24 -8.62 1.56 7.01
CA TRP A 24 -9.85 2.01 6.39
C TRP A 24 -10.99 1.00 6.56
N GLY A 25 -12.09 1.50 7.13
CA GLY A 25 -13.31 0.73 7.38
C GLY A 25 -13.15 -0.39 8.41
N SER A 26 -12.14 -0.33 9.28
CA SER A 26 -12.04 -1.26 10.41
C SER A 26 -12.99 -0.82 11.53
N HIS A 27 -14.16 -1.43 11.57
CA HIS A 27 -15.11 -1.29 12.69
C HIS A 27 -15.26 -2.63 13.40
N ALA A 28 -15.07 -2.62 14.72
CA ALA A 28 -15.37 -3.77 15.55
C ALA A 28 -16.87 -4.07 15.51
N PRO A 29 -17.27 -5.36 15.53
CA PRO A 29 -18.68 -5.73 15.63
C PRO A 29 -19.26 -5.33 16.99
N GLU A 30 -20.55 -4.93 17.02
CA GLU A 30 -21.28 -4.57 18.26
C GLU A 30 -21.40 -5.75 19.24
N ARG A 31 -21.37 -6.98 18.73
CA ARG A 31 -21.25 -8.21 19.53
C ARG A 31 -20.09 -9.04 18.99
N ALA A 32 -19.10 -9.26 19.83
CA ALA A 32 -18.04 -10.22 19.56
C ALA A 32 -18.60 -11.64 19.69
N GLU A 33 -18.42 -12.47 18.66
CA GLU A 33 -18.74 -13.89 18.74
C GLU A 33 -17.58 -14.68 19.40
N PRO A 34 -17.87 -15.81 20.08
CA PRO A 34 -16.82 -16.65 20.66
C PRO A 34 -15.76 -17.03 19.61
N GLY A 35 -14.49 -16.72 19.86
CA GLY A 35 -13.37 -16.97 18.94
C GLY A 35 -12.98 -15.78 18.05
N MET A 36 -13.71 -14.66 18.09
CA MET A 36 -13.28 -13.40 17.47
C MET A 36 -12.25 -12.68 18.35
N ALA A 37 -11.18 -12.16 17.74
CA ALA A 37 -10.30 -11.23 18.43
C ALA A 37 -11.02 -9.89 18.65
N ASP A 38 -10.83 -9.27 19.83
CA ASP A 38 -11.56 -8.06 20.26
C ASP A 38 -11.48 -6.88 19.26
N GLY A 39 -10.47 -6.84 18.39
CA GLY A 39 -10.28 -5.82 17.36
C GLY A 39 -10.59 -6.26 15.92
N ALA A 40 -11.10 -7.48 15.70
CA ALA A 40 -11.34 -8.00 14.36
C ALA A 40 -12.46 -7.21 13.65
N PRO A 41 -12.23 -6.69 12.43
CA PRO A 41 -13.27 -5.96 11.70
C PRO A 41 -14.46 -6.85 11.37
N ALA A 42 -15.69 -6.34 11.55
CA ALA A 42 -16.91 -7.07 11.21
C ALA A 42 -16.99 -7.46 9.72
N LYS A 43 -16.43 -6.60 8.84
CA LYS A 43 -16.34 -6.84 7.38
C LYS A 43 -14.93 -6.49 6.91
N PRO A 44 -14.00 -7.46 6.84
CA PRO A 44 -12.59 -7.19 6.54
C PRO A 44 -12.33 -6.59 5.14
N ARG A 45 -13.22 -6.86 4.16
CA ARG A 45 -13.13 -6.38 2.76
C ARG A 45 -11.71 -6.49 2.16
N ILE A 46 -11.02 -7.60 2.42
CA ILE A 46 -9.60 -7.78 2.09
C ILE A 46 -9.32 -7.56 0.59
N GLY A 47 -10.17 -8.08 -0.30
CA GLY A 47 -10.01 -7.91 -1.74
C GLY A 47 -10.06 -6.45 -2.20
N LEU A 48 -10.92 -5.62 -1.58
CA LEU A 48 -10.99 -4.19 -1.89
C LEU A 48 -9.71 -3.48 -1.41
N LYS A 49 -9.24 -3.79 -0.21
CA LYS A 49 -8.00 -3.21 0.34
C LYS A 49 -6.79 -3.56 -0.54
N PHE A 50 -6.72 -4.81 -1.02
CA PHE A 50 -5.67 -5.25 -1.93
C PHE A 50 -5.71 -4.52 -3.27
N ALA A 51 -6.89 -4.35 -3.86
CA ALA A 51 -7.08 -3.63 -5.12
C ALA A 51 -6.70 -2.14 -4.98
N VAL A 52 -7.18 -1.48 -3.92
CA VAL A 52 -6.85 -0.08 -3.63
C VAL A 52 -5.36 0.08 -3.39
N THR A 53 -4.74 -0.81 -2.61
CA THR A 53 -3.30 -0.80 -2.35
C THR A 53 -2.50 -0.85 -3.64
N THR A 54 -2.83 -1.81 -4.53
CA THR A 54 -2.17 -2.00 -5.82
C THR A 54 -2.32 -0.80 -6.75
N ALA A 55 -3.53 -0.23 -6.81
CA ALA A 55 -3.78 0.95 -7.64
C ALA A 55 -3.01 2.18 -7.14
N VAL A 56 -3.10 2.47 -5.84
CA VAL A 56 -2.42 3.61 -5.22
C VAL A 56 -0.90 3.46 -5.31
N SER A 57 -0.36 2.27 -5.03
CA SER A 57 1.08 2.02 -5.13
C SER A 57 1.59 2.14 -6.57
N ALA A 58 0.82 1.70 -7.57
CA ALA A 58 1.19 1.84 -8.98
C ALA A 58 1.29 3.32 -9.39
N VAL A 59 0.36 4.16 -8.94
CA VAL A 59 0.41 5.61 -9.18
C VAL A 59 1.64 6.24 -8.53
N ILE A 60 1.88 5.96 -7.24
CA ILE A 60 3.04 6.50 -6.51
C ILE A 60 4.35 6.05 -7.16
N TRP A 61 4.47 4.77 -7.49
CA TRP A 61 5.65 4.22 -8.15
C TRP A 61 5.88 4.85 -9.53
N LEU A 62 4.83 5.08 -10.31
CA LEU A 62 4.95 5.75 -11.61
C LEU A 62 5.49 7.17 -11.45
N LEU A 63 5.00 7.92 -10.46
CA LEU A 63 5.52 9.26 -10.16
C LEU A 63 7.00 9.23 -9.75
N ILE A 64 7.41 8.27 -8.92
CA ILE A 64 8.81 8.08 -8.53
C ILE A 64 9.66 7.74 -9.75
N HIS A 65 9.21 6.78 -10.57
CA HIS A 65 9.93 6.35 -11.76
C HIS A 65 10.15 7.52 -12.72
N LEU A 66 9.09 8.27 -13.04
CA LEU A 66 9.15 9.44 -13.91
C LEU A 66 10.11 10.50 -13.36
N THR A 67 10.02 10.80 -12.06
CA THR A 67 10.90 11.77 -11.39
C THR A 67 12.35 11.36 -11.52
N VAL A 68 12.68 10.09 -11.27
CA VAL A 68 14.06 9.60 -11.37
C VAL A 68 14.55 9.56 -12.83
N THR A 69 13.69 9.24 -13.80
CA THR A 69 14.09 9.22 -15.22
C THR A 69 14.19 10.59 -15.86
N SER A 70 13.47 11.58 -15.35
CA SER A 70 13.40 12.94 -15.91
C SER A 70 14.72 13.72 -15.82
N GLY A 71 15.69 13.24 -15.04
CA GLY A 71 16.96 13.93 -14.81
C GLY A 71 16.83 15.22 -13.98
N LEU A 72 15.62 15.54 -13.48
CA LEU A 72 15.34 16.75 -12.68
C LEU A 72 16.06 16.76 -11.33
N ILE A 73 16.44 15.60 -10.81
CA ILE A 73 17.16 15.47 -9.53
C ILE A 73 18.53 14.86 -9.81
N SER A 74 19.57 15.68 -9.72
CA SER A 74 20.97 15.25 -9.77
C SER A 74 21.43 14.90 -8.36
N PHE A 75 21.57 13.60 -8.05
CA PHE A 75 22.15 13.11 -6.79
C PHE A 75 23.69 13.03 -6.82
N ARG A 76 24.31 13.80 -7.72
CA ARG A 76 25.77 13.88 -7.90
C ARG A 76 26.19 15.22 -7.35
N THR A 77 26.89 15.22 -6.22
CA THR A 77 27.76 16.33 -5.79
C THR A 77 29.16 16.04 -6.29
#